data_AF-A0A314WBE4-F1
#
_entry.id   AF-A0A314WBE4-F1
#
_cell.length_a   1.000
_cell.length_b   1.000
_cell.length_c   1.000
_cell.angle_alpha   90.00
_cell.angle_beta   90.00
_cell.angle_gamma   90.00
#
_symmetry.space_group_name_H-M   'P 1'
#
loop_
_entity.id
_entity.type
_entity.pdbx_description
1 polymer ?
#
loop_
_entity_poly.entity_id
_entity_poly.type
_entity_poly.pdbx_seq_one_letter_code
_entity_poly.pdbx_strand_id
1 'polypeptide(L)'
;PDPVIEIAVEPKTKNDQEKMSAGLQRLAAEDPSFRVETDLESGQTIMRGMGELHLDILVDRLKREFKVEANIGAPQVAYRETISQVAEIDYTHKKQSGGAGQFARIKLIISPTDAGEGYSFESKIVGGAVPKEYIPGVEKGIQSVMDSGPLAGFPVIDFKVALVDGAQHDVDSSVMAFEIAARAAMRDGLKKAGAKLLEPVMKVEVVTPEEYTGGIIGDLTSRRGMVSGQETRGNAIVVNSFVPLANMFGYINTLRSMSSGRAQFTMQFDHYEAVPSNISEEIQAKFAG
;
A
#
# COMPACT_ATOMS: atom_id res chain seq x y z
N PRO A 1 20.50 6.67 18.51
CA PRO A 1 20.58 6.74 17.03
C PRO A 1 19.37 6.02 16.45
N ASP A 2 18.58 6.67 15.59
CA ASP A 2 17.44 6.01 14.97
C ASP A 2 17.91 4.95 13.96
N PRO A 3 17.22 3.80 13.85
CA PRO A 3 17.55 2.77 12.88
C PRO A 3 17.37 3.29 11.46
N VAL A 4 18.25 2.88 10.56
CA VAL A 4 18.46 3.53 9.26
C VAL A 4 18.22 2.59 8.07
N ILE A 5 18.06 1.28 8.33
CA ILE A 5 17.71 0.25 7.33
C ILE A 5 16.52 -0.56 7.84
N GLU A 6 15.63 -0.93 6.93
CA GLU A 6 14.48 -1.78 7.17
C GLU A 6 14.55 -3.03 6.28
N ILE A 7 14.34 -4.20 6.88
CA ILE A 7 14.21 -5.47 6.15
C ILE A 7 12.95 -6.20 6.64
N ALA A 8 12.28 -6.91 5.74
CA ALA A 8 11.21 -7.81 6.13
C ALA A 8 11.80 -9.18 6.48
N VAL A 9 11.32 -9.74 7.58
CA VAL A 9 11.70 -11.07 8.04
C VAL A 9 10.46 -11.92 8.23
N GLU A 10 10.45 -13.07 7.57
CA GLU A 10 9.35 -14.03 7.62
C GLU A 10 9.81 -15.35 8.24
N PRO A 11 9.03 -15.93 9.17
CA PRO A 11 9.35 -17.24 9.73
C PRO A 11 9.08 -18.33 8.69
N LYS A 12 9.94 -19.35 8.60
CA LYS A 12 9.70 -20.47 7.69
C LYS A 12 8.50 -21.32 8.09
N THR A 13 8.18 -21.39 9.38
CA THR A 13 7.07 -22.19 9.89
C THR A 13 6.24 -21.42 10.92
N LYS A 14 4.96 -21.80 11.11
CA LYS A 14 4.11 -21.20 12.15
C LYS A 14 4.68 -21.38 13.56
N ASN A 15 5.34 -22.50 13.83
CA ASN A 15 5.99 -22.74 15.12
C ASN A 15 7.20 -21.83 15.36
N ASP A 16 7.81 -21.33 14.28
CA ASP A 16 8.92 -20.39 14.35
C ASP A 16 8.44 -18.95 14.54
N GLN A 17 7.17 -18.63 14.24
CA GLN A 17 6.62 -17.28 14.38
C GLN A 17 6.62 -16.78 15.84
N GLU A 18 6.21 -17.64 16.78
CA GLU A 18 6.22 -17.29 18.22
C GLU A 18 7.65 -17.15 18.76
N LYS A 19 8.53 -18.07 18.37
CA LYS A 19 9.95 -18.04 18.77
C LYS A 19 10.69 -16.86 18.17
N MET A 20 10.39 -16.51 16.92
CA MET A 20 10.90 -15.35 16.22
C MET A 20 10.49 -14.08 16.97
N SER A 21 9.19 -13.93 17.27
CA SER A 21 8.68 -12.75 17.98
C SER A 21 9.34 -12.58 19.35
N ALA A 22 9.47 -13.66 20.12
CA ALA A 22 10.15 -13.65 21.42
C ALA A 22 11.65 -13.35 21.30
N GLY A 23 12.33 -13.92 20.30
CA GLY A 23 13.75 -13.67 20.04
C GLY A 23 14.03 -12.24 19.60
N LEU A 24 13.22 -11.71 18.70
CA LEU A 24 13.32 -10.33 18.21
C LEU A 24 13.06 -9.30 19.32
N GLN A 25 12.08 -9.53 20.20
CA GLN A 25 11.86 -8.66 21.37
C GLN A 25 13.05 -8.68 22.33
N ARG A 26 13.68 -9.85 22.53
CA ARG A 26 14.85 -9.97 23.40
C ARG A 26 16.08 -9.28 22.79
N LEU A 27 16.29 -9.43 21.48
CA LEU A 27 17.33 -8.72 20.75
C LEU A 27 17.11 -7.20 20.77
N ALA A 28 15.87 -6.73 20.65
CA ALA A 28 15.53 -5.30 20.76
C ALA A 28 15.73 -4.74 22.18
N ALA A 29 15.60 -5.58 23.21
CA ALA A 29 15.91 -5.20 24.59
C ALA A 29 17.43 -5.13 24.85
N GLU A 30 18.23 -5.93 24.16
CA GLU A 30 19.69 -5.94 24.27
C GLU A 30 20.35 -4.80 23.46
N ASP A 31 19.81 -4.49 22.28
CA ASP A 31 20.28 -3.40 21.43
C ASP A 31 19.19 -2.34 21.21
N PRO A 32 19.26 -1.17 21.88
CA PRO A 32 18.32 -0.06 21.72
C PRO A 32 18.28 0.54 20.31
N SER A 33 19.29 0.27 19.48
CA SER A 33 19.36 0.73 18.09
C SER A 33 18.64 -0.20 17.11
N PHE A 34 18.16 -1.35 17.59
CA PHE A 34 17.36 -2.30 16.85
C PHE A 34 15.88 -2.14 17.22
N ARG A 35 15.03 -1.93 16.22
CA ARG A 35 13.58 -1.83 16.41
C ARG A 35 12.86 -2.89 15.58
N VAL A 36 11.76 -3.38 16.10
CA VAL A 36 10.94 -4.38 15.46
C VAL A 36 9.52 -3.84 15.41
N GLU A 37 8.93 -3.86 14.24
CA GLU A 37 7.56 -3.47 14.02
C GLU A 37 6.86 -4.53 13.19
N THR A 38 5.59 -4.78 13.47
CA THR A 38 4.78 -5.64 12.62
C THR A 38 4.01 -4.73 11.69
N ASP A 39 4.23 -4.88 10.39
CA ASP A 39 3.44 -4.18 9.40
C ASP A 39 2.01 -4.73 9.41
N LEU A 40 1.05 -3.86 9.66
CA LEU A 40 -0.35 -4.23 9.81
C LEU A 40 -1.00 -4.59 8.46
N GLU A 41 -0.41 -4.14 7.35
CA GLU A 41 -0.96 -4.35 6.00
C GLU A 41 -0.47 -5.66 5.38
N SER A 42 0.82 -5.92 5.41
CA SER A 42 1.39 -7.18 4.91
C SER A 42 1.38 -8.31 5.95
N GLY A 43 1.23 -7.99 7.24
CA GLY A 43 1.38 -8.94 8.35
C GLY A 43 2.83 -9.39 8.57
N GLN A 44 3.80 -8.78 7.88
CA GLN A 44 5.22 -9.11 7.97
C GLN A 44 5.85 -8.46 9.21
N THR A 45 6.87 -9.10 9.75
CA THR A 45 7.71 -8.47 10.78
C THR A 45 8.83 -7.69 10.10
N ILE A 46 8.82 -6.37 10.27
CA ILE A 46 9.85 -5.46 9.79
C ILE A 46 10.90 -5.27 10.89
N MET A 47 12.15 -5.56 10.54
CA MET A 47 13.33 -5.34 11.37
C MET A 47 14.02 -4.05 10.93
N ARG A 48 14.16 -3.09 11.84
CA ARG A 48 14.85 -1.83 11.61
C ARG A 48 16.19 -1.82 12.36
N GLY A 49 17.30 -1.57 11.65
CA GLY A 49 18.65 -1.59 12.22
C GLY A 49 19.56 -0.51 11.66
N MET A 50 20.77 -0.39 12.22
CA MET A 50 21.73 0.66 11.84
C MET A 50 22.47 0.42 10.50
N GLY A 51 22.37 -0.79 9.93
CA GLY A 51 23.11 -1.20 8.73
C GLY A 51 22.82 -2.64 8.32
N GLU A 52 23.17 -3.00 7.09
CA GLU A 52 22.91 -4.33 6.51
C GLU A 52 23.66 -5.41 7.30
N LEU A 53 24.94 -5.16 7.59
CA LEU A 53 25.76 -6.02 8.45
C LEU A 53 25.17 -6.18 9.86
N HIS A 54 24.58 -5.11 10.42
CA HIS A 54 23.96 -5.20 11.74
C HIS A 54 22.76 -6.15 11.69
N LEU A 55 21.91 -6.02 10.67
CA LEU A 55 20.76 -6.89 10.48
C LEU A 55 21.17 -8.34 10.18
N ASP A 56 22.21 -8.58 9.37
CA ASP A 56 22.75 -9.91 9.11
C ASP A 56 23.23 -10.61 10.38
N ILE A 57 23.94 -9.88 11.25
CA ILE A 57 24.39 -10.40 12.55
C ILE A 57 23.19 -10.72 13.44
N LEU A 58 22.16 -9.88 13.45
CA LEU A 58 20.94 -10.13 14.24
C LEU A 58 20.19 -11.37 13.75
N VAL A 59 20.11 -11.59 12.43
CA VAL A 59 19.48 -12.80 11.88
C VAL A 59 20.33 -14.06 12.17
N ASP A 60 21.66 -13.97 12.12
CA ASP A 60 22.54 -15.08 12.51
C ASP A 60 22.43 -15.39 14.01
N ARG A 61 22.34 -14.37 14.87
CA ARG A 61 22.05 -14.55 16.31
C ARG A 61 20.68 -15.19 16.52
N LEU A 62 19.66 -14.76 15.80
CA LEU A 62 18.32 -15.36 15.87
C LEU A 62 18.35 -16.87 15.52
N LYS A 63 19.11 -17.24 14.48
CA LYS A 63 19.33 -18.64 14.08
C LYS A 63 20.10 -19.44 15.13
N ARG A 64 21.17 -18.88 15.70
CA ARG A 64 22.04 -19.60 16.65
C ARG A 64 21.45 -19.71 18.05
N GLU A 65 20.94 -18.61 18.59
CA GLU A 65 20.47 -18.52 19.98
C GLU A 65 19.05 -19.06 20.13
N PHE A 66 18.15 -18.74 19.18
CA PHE A 66 16.73 -19.09 19.26
C PHE A 66 16.33 -20.25 18.36
N LYS A 67 17.25 -20.76 17.52
CA LYS A 67 17.01 -21.86 16.57
C LYS A 67 15.83 -21.60 15.64
N VAL A 68 15.68 -20.34 15.23
CA VAL A 68 14.61 -19.88 14.33
C VAL A 68 15.18 -19.77 12.92
N GLU A 69 14.58 -20.48 11.97
CA GLU A 69 14.84 -20.24 10.56
C GLU A 69 13.90 -19.17 10.02
N ALA A 70 14.45 -18.02 9.67
CA ALA A 70 13.72 -16.94 9.02
C ALA A 70 14.30 -16.64 7.63
N ASN A 71 13.40 -16.29 6.70
CA ASN A 71 13.75 -15.78 5.39
C ASN A 71 13.84 -14.25 5.47
N ILE A 72 14.87 -13.71 4.83
CA ILE A 72 15.06 -12.26 4.72
C ILE A 72 14.60 -11.85 3.33
N GLY A 73 13.74 -10.84 3.26
CA GLY A 73 13.30 -10.23 2.01
C GLY A 73 13.41 -8.72 2.06
N ALA A 74 13.36 -8.08 0.88
CA ALA A 74 13.10 -6.66 0.82
C ALA A 74 11.71 -6.38 1.41
N PRO A 75 11.53 -5.29 2.19
CA PRO A 75 10.21 -4.88 2.65
C PRO A 75 9.24 -4.78 1.48
N GLN A 76 8.03 -5.29 1.66
CA GLN A 76 7.00 -5.08 0.65
C GLN A 76 6.63 -3.61 0.60
N VAL A 77 6.56 -3.08 -0.62
CA VAL A 77 6.03 -1.75 -0.86
C VAL A 77 4.52 -1.87 -0.81
N ALA A 78 3.88 -1.09 0.06
CA ALA A 78 2.42 -1.00 0.13
C ALA A 78 1.90 -0.24 -1.09
N TYR A 79 1.77 -0.93 -2.23
CA TYR A 79 1.12 -0.35 -3.40
C TYR A 79 -0.37 -0.17 -3.13
N ARG A 80 -0.96 0.78 -3.83
CA ARG A 80 -2.41 1.03 -3.83
C ARG A 80 -2.94 1.07 -5.24
N GLU A 81 -4.24 0.95 -5.38
CA GLU A 81 -4.91 1.17 -6.66
C GLU A 81 -5.83 2.39 -6.55
N THR A 82 -6.00 3.11 -7.64
CA THR A 82 -7.03 4.16 -7.74
C THR A 82 -7.65 4.12 -9.12
N ILE A 83 -8.63 4.98 -9.37
CA ILE A 83 -9.28 5.13 -10.67
C ILE A 83 -8.93 6.47 -11.29
N SER A 84 -9.04 6.57 -12.62
CA SER A 84 -8.64 7.78 -13.35
C SER A 84 -9.79 8.54 -14.01
N GLN A 85 -10.93 7.88 -14.22
CA GLN A 85 -12.09 8.47 -14.86
C GLN A 85 -13.39 8.06 -14.16
N VAL A 86 -14.42 8.87 -14.33
CA VAL A 86 -15.76 8.55 -13.85
C VAL A 86 -16.31 7.37 -14.67
N ALA A 87 -16.79 6.33 -13.99
CA ALA A 87 -17.43 5.18 -14.62
C ALA A 87 -18.85 4.99 -14.09
N GLU A 88 -19.78 4.83 -15.00
CA GLU A 88 -21.16 4.43 -14.70
C GLU A 88 -21.31 2.93 -14.96
N ILE A 89 -21.81 2.19 -13.98
CA ILE A 89 -22.01 0.75 -14.06
C ILE A 89 -23.46 0.43 -13.70
N ASP A 90 -24.15 -0.30 -14.58
CA ASP A 90 -25.45 -0.90 -14.34
C ASP A 90 -25.25 -2.41 -14.31
N TYR A 91 -25.48 -3.01 -13.14
CA TYR A 91 -25.29 -4.43 -12.92
C TYR A 91 -26.57 -5.05 -12.40
N THR A 92 -26.96 -6.18 -13.01
CA THR A 92 -28.13 -6.95 -12.60
C THR A 92 -27.71 -8.36 -12.24
N HIS A 93 -27.79 -8.69 -10.95
CA HIS A 93 -27.62 -10.03 -10.43
C HIS A 93 -28.95 -10.79 -10.52
N LYS A 94 -29.00 -11.86 -11.31
CA LYS A 94 -30.13 -12.80 -11.32
C LYS A 94 -29.59 -14.22 -11.19
N LYS A 95 -29.99 -14.93 -10.15
CA LYS A 95 -29.70 -16.36 -10.00
C LYS A 95 -30.98 -17.11 -9.68
N GLN A 96 -31.35 -18.00 -10.60
CA GLN A 96 -32.55 -18.83 -10.49
C GLN A 96 -32.08 -20.30 -10.53
N SER A 97 -31.57 -20.80 -9.40
CA SER A 97 -31.09 -22.18 -9.28
C SER A 97 -31.74 -22.84 -8.08
N GLY A 98 -32.83 -23.59 -8.31
CA GLY A 98 -33.41 -24.63 -7.43
C GLY A 98 -33.84 -24.29 -5.99
N GLY A 99 -33.50 -23.11 -5.46
CA GLY A 99 -33.80 -22.64 -4.10
C GLY A 99 -34.33 -21.20 -4.10
N ALA A 100 -34.16 -20.47 -2.98
CA ALA A 100 -34.55 -19.06 -2.88
C ALA A 100 -33.90 -18.24 -4.01
N GLY A 101 -34.72 -17.58 -4.83
CA GLY A 101 -34.24 -16.77 -5.93
C GLY A 101 -33.38 -15.61 -5.43
N GLN A 102 -32.45 -15.16 -6.27
CA GLN A 102 -31.67 -13.95 -6.01
C GLN A 102 -31.86 -12.97 -7.14
N PHE A 103 -32.33 -11.77 -6.79
CA PHE A 103 -32.47 -10.65 -7.70
C PHE A 103 -31.97 -9.36 -7.05
N ALA A 104 -31.07 -8.66 -7.72
CA ALA A 104 -30.72 -7.28 -7.37
C ALA A 104 -30.20 -6.57 -8.62
N ARG A 105 -30.73 -5.38 -8.92
CA ARG A 105 -30.13 -4.47 -9.90
C ARG A 105 -29.65 -3.23 -9.18
N ILE A 106 -28.44 -2.80 -9.50
CA ILE A 106 -27.85 -1.57 -8.96
C ILE A 106 -27.19 -0.79 -10.08
N LYS A 107 -27.25 0.53 -9.93
CA LYS A 107 -26.57 1.46 -10.79
C LYS A 107 -25.68 2.35 -9.95
N LEU A 108 -24.37 2.23 -10.17
CA LEU A 108 -23.35 2.98 -9.43
C LEU A 108 -22.63 3.94 -10.39
N ILE A 109 -22.33 5.13 -9.88
CA ILE A 109 -21.37 6.05 -10.49
C ILE A 109 -20.15 6.06 -9.59
N ILE A 110 -19.01 5.65 -10.12
CA ILE A 110 -17.72 5.63 -9.42
C ILE A 110 -16.90 6.78 -9.99
N SER A 111 -16.45 7.69 -9.15
CA SER A 111 -15.67 8.87 -9.54
C SER A 111 -14.38 8.96 -8.73
N PRO A 112 -13.24 9.31 -9.36
CA PRO A 112 -12.01 9.57 -8.62
C PRO A 112 -12.18 10.76 -7.69
N THR A 113 -11.47 10.76 -6.57
CA THR A 113 -11.36 11.92 -5.66
C THR A 113 -9.95 12.48 -5.70
N ASP A 114 -9.71 13.60 -5.02
CA ASP A 114 -8.35 14.09 -4.84
C ASP A 114 -7.56 13.11 -3.95
N ALA A 115 -6.23 13.10 -4.13
CA ALA A 115 -5.34 12.22 -3.40
C ALA A 115 -5.45 12.47 -1.88
N GLY A 116 -5.73 11.41 -1.10
CA GLY A 116 -5.88 11.49 0.35
C GLY A 116 -7.26 11.88 0.85
N GLU A 117 -8.24 12.13 -0.03
CA GLU A 117 -9.65 12.31 0.38
C GLU A 117 -10.29 10.97 0.81
N GLY A 118 -9.75 9.85 0.35
CA GLY A 118 -10.15 8.52 0.75
C GLY A 118 -11.42 8.02 0.08
N TYR A 119 -12.19 7.19 0.79
CA TYR A 119 -13.42 6.58 0.29
C TYR A 119 -14.66 7.33 0.79
N SER A 120 -15.60 7.61 -0.11
CA SER A 120 -16.93 8.10 0.28
C SER A 120 -18.05 7.41 -0.48
N PHE A 121 -19.15 7.14 0.23
CA PHE A 121 -20.36 6.55 -0.32
C PHE A 121 -21.53 7.53 -0.19
N GLU A 122 -22.28 7.71 -1.27
CA GLU A 122 -23.48 8.54 -1.29
C GLU A 122 -24.65 7.79 -1.93
N SER A 123 -25.80 7.75 -1.26
CA SER A 123 -27.02 7.22 -1.87
C SER A 123 -27.87 8.35 -2.43
N LYS A 124 -28.03 8.38 -3.76
CA LYS A 124 -28.87 9.32 -4.52
C LYS A 124 -30.14 8.67 -5.07
N ILE A 125 -30.58 7.56 -4.47
CA ILE A 125 -31.78 6.84 -4.89
C ILE A 125 -33.01 7.76 -4.82
N VAL A 126 -33.72 7.87 -5.94
CA VAL A 126 -34.99 8.61 -6.06
C VAL A 126 -36.15 7.61 -6.10
N GLY A 127 -37.25 7.91 -5.41
CA GLY A 127 -38.50 7.14 -5.53
C GLY A 127 -38.52 5.76 -4.85
N GLY A 128 -37.51 5.41 -4.05
CA GLY A 128 -37.49 4.15 -3.29
C GLY A 128 -37.19 2.90 -4.13
N ALA A 129 -36.57 3.07 -5.31
CA ALA A 129 -36.20 1.97 -6.20
C ALA A 129 -35.32 0.89 -5.55
N VAL A 130 -34.54 1.30 -4.54
CA VAL A 130 -33.86 0.43 -3.58
C VAL A 130 -34.35 0.78 -2.18
N PRO A 131 -34.98 -0.15 -1.44
CA PRO A 131 -35.34 0.07 -0.05
C PRO A 131 -34.13 0.47 0.81
N LYS A 132 -34.35 1.36 1.78
CA LYS A 132 -33.28 1.82 2.69
C LYS A 132 -32.64 0.69 3.49
N GLU A 133 -33.34 -0.42 3.66
CA GLU A 133 -32.87 -1.63 4.35
C GLU A 133 -31.77 -2.37 3.57
N TYR A 134 -31.70 -2.20 2.25
CA TYR A 134 -30.71 -2.88 1.40
C TYR A 134 -29.48 -2.03 1.11
N ILE A 135 -29.54 -0.71 1.35
CA ILE A 135 -28.41 0.22 1.16
C ILE A 135 -27.16 -0.22 1.96
N PRO A 136 -27.26 -0.63 3.25
CA PRO A 136 -26.10 -1.12 3.99
C PRO A 136 -25.45 -2.37 3.36
N GLY A 137 -26.25 -3.21 2.70
CA GLY A 137 -25.74 -4.38 1.97
C GLY A 137 -24.92 -3.99 0.75
N VAL A 138 -25.35 -2.95 0.02
CA VAL A 138 -24.61 -2.38 -1.12
C VAL A 138 -23.29 -1.79 -0.65
N GLU A 139 -23.31 -0.97 0.40
CA GLU A 139 -22.10 -0.35 0.96
C GLU A 139 -21.10 -1.39 1.44
N LYS A 140 -21.55 -2.42 2.16
CA LYS A 140 -20.70 -3.54 2.59
C LYS A 140 -20.11 -4.30 1.41
N GLY A 141 -20.87 -4.47 0.34
CA GLY A 141 -20.40 -5.08 -0.90
C GLY A 141 -19.29 -4.26 -1.56
N ILE A 142 -19.41 -2.94 -1.59
CA ILE A 142 -18.38 -2.03 -2.10
C ILE A 142 -17.12 -2.12 -1.22
N GLN A 143 -17.27 -1.98 0.10
CA GLN A 143 -16.17 -2.05 1.07
C GLN A 143 -15.35 -3.34 0.91
N SER A 144 -16.01 -4.49 0.71
CA SER A 144 -15.34 -5.78 0.52
C SER A 144 -14.51 -5.91 -0.76
N VAL A 145 -14.71 -5.03 -1.75
CA VAL A 145 -13.90 -4.99 -2.98
C VAL A 145 -12.76 -3.98 -2.86
N MET A 146 -12.84 -3.03 -1.93
CA MET A 146 -11.78 -2.04 -1.76
C MET A 146 -10.48 -2.67 -1.30
N ASP A 147 -10.52 -3.77 -0.55
CA ASP A 147 -9.32 -4.45 -0.07
C ASP A 147 -8.57 -5.20 -1.18
N SER A 148 -9.21 -5.44 -2.33
CA SER A 148 -8.64 -6.22 -3.44
C SER A 148 -8.99 -5.60 -4.80
N GLY A 149 -8.08 -4.74 -5.26
CA GLY A 149 -8.18 -4.04 -6.53
C GLY A 149 -8.05 -4.95 -7.76
N PRO A 150 -8.55 -4.50 -8.93
CA PRO A 150 -8.61 -5.31 -10.14
C PRO A 150 -7.26 -5.52 -10.86
N LEU A 151 -6.21 -4.72 -10.56
CA LEU A 151 -4.94 -4.82 -11.29
C LEU A 151 -3.99 -5.86 -10.68
N ALA A 152 -3.67 -5.71 -9.41
CA ALA A 152 -2.70 -6.55 -8.71
C ALA A 152 -3.19 -6.97 -7.32
N GLY A 153 -4.47 -6.73 -7.00
CA GLY A 153 -5.08 -7.14 -5.74
C GLY A 153 -4.75 -6.22 -4.58
N PHE A 154 -4.22 -5.01 -4.83
CA PHE A 154 -3.91 -4.05 -3.79
C PHE A 154 -5.14 -3.25 -3.37
N PRO A 155 -5.15 -2.66 -2.15
CA PRO A 155 -6.27 -1.86 -1.71
C PRO A 155 -6.50 -0.64 -2.61
N VAL A 156 -7.76 -0.41 -2.98
CA VAL A 156 -8.22 0.71 -3.80
C VAL A 156 -8.53 1.91 -2.91
N ILE A 157 -7.99 3.07 -3.25
CA ILE A 157 -8.16 4.32 -2.51
C ILE A 157 -8.57 5.48 -3.43
N ASP A 158 -8.96 6.59 -2.82
CA ASP A 158 -9.28 7.86 -3.47
C ASP A 158 -10.38 7.76 -4.53
N PHE A 159 -11.56 7.30 -4.10
CA PHE A 159 -12.74 7.25 -4.95
C PHE A 159 -14.03 7.45 -4.17
N LYS A 160 -15.02 7.98 -4.88
CA LYS A 160 -16.38 8.16 -4.41
C LYS A 160 -17.32 7.27 -5.19
N VAL A 161 -18.27 6.65 -4.49
CA VAL A 161 -19.33 5.85 -5.11
C VAL A 161 -20.69 6.46 -4.82
N ALA A 162 -21.44 6.75 -5.89
CA ALA A 162 -22.82 7.20 -5.80
C ALA A 162 -23.77 6.11 -6.29
N LEU A 163 -24.66 5.64 -5.41
CA LEU A 163 -25.77 4.77 -5.78
C LEU A 163 -26.92 5.62 -6.35
N VAL A 164 -27.14 5.56 -7.66
CA VAL A 164 -28.05 6.48 -8.36
C VAL A 164 -29.38 5.84 -8.73
N ASP A 165 -29.39 4.52 -8.96
CA ASP A 165 -30.59 3.79 -9.33
C ASP A 165 -30.46 2.31 -8.93
N GLY A 166 -31.55 1.59 -8.97
CA GLY A 166 -31.57 0.14 -8.74
C GLY A 166 -32.95 -0.45 -8.96
N ALA A 167 -33.05 -1.77 -8.86
CA ALA A 167 -34.33 -2.44 -8.87
C ALA A 167 -34.31 -3.65 -7.94
N GLN A 168 -35.44 -3.89 -7.30
CA GLN A 168 -35.70 -5.05 -6.48
C GLN A 168 -36.80 -5.92 -7.08
N HIS A 169 -36.94 -7.12 -6.53
CA HIS A 169 -38.04 -8.04 -6.76
C HIS A 169 -38.59 -8.49 -5.40
N ASP A 170 -39.91 -8.44 -5.22
CA ASP A 170 -40.53 -8.56 -3.89
C ASP A 170 -40.27 -9.91 -3.19
N VAL A 171 -39.96 -10.96 -3.95
CA VAL A 171 -39.76 -12.32 -3.42
C VAL A 171 -38.30 -12.77 -3.49
N ASP A 172 -37.55 -12.28 -4.48
CA ASP A 172 -36.20 -12.78 -4.79
C ASP A 172 -35.09 -11.80 -4.36
N SER A 173 -35.43 -10.59 -3.92
CA SER A 173 -34.46 -9.65 -3.41
C SER A 173 -34.14 -9.88 -1.94
N SER A 174 -32.86 -9.77 -1.61
CA SER A 174 -32.35 -9.85 -0.24
C SER A 174 -31.13 -8.94 -0.09
N VAL A 175 -30.80 -8.58 1.15
CA VAL A 175 -29.57 -7.82 1.47
C VAL A 175 -28.34 -8.48 0.85
N MET A 176 -28.25 -9.81 0.92
CA MET A 176 -27.13 -10.57 0.36
C MET A 176 -27.10 -10.54 -1.17
N ALA A 177 -28.24 -10.50 -1.86
CA ALA A 177 -28.28 -10.33 -3.31
C ALA A 177 -27.74 -8.95 -3.74
N PHE A 178 -28.08 -7.89 -3.00
CA PHE A 178 -27.53 -6.55 -3.22
C PHE A 178 -26.04 -6.44 -2.90
N GLU A 179 -25.57 -7.12 -1.85
CA GLU A 179 -24.13 -7.20 -1.52
C GLU A 179 -23.33 -7.88 -2.65
N ILE A 180 -23.84 -9.00 -3.19
CA ILE A 180 -23.20 -9.71 -4.32
C ILE A 180 -23.22 -8.85 -5.59
N ALA A 181 -24.35 -8.19 -5.88
CA ALA A 181 -24.47 -7.29 -7.01
C ALA A 181 -23.48 -6.12 -6.90
N ALA A 182 -23.33 -5.52 -5.72
CA ALA A 182 -22.39 -4.44 -5.43
C ALA A 182 -20.93 -4.87 -5.65
N ARG A 183 -20.56 -6.06 -5.18
CA ARG A 183 -19.22 -6.60 -5.43
C ARG A 183 -18.90 -6.75 -6.91
N ALA A 184 -19.84 -7.32 -7.67
CA ALA A 184 -19.65 -7.51 -9.10
C ALA A 184 -19.62 -6.18 -9.87
N ALA A 185 -20.56 -5.28 -9.58
CA ALA A 185 -20.62 -3.95 -10.16
C ALA A 185 -19.34 -3.16 -9.88
N MET A 186 -18.79 -3.25 -8.67
CA MET A 186 -17.57 -2.55 -8.30
C MET A 186 -16.37 -3.08 -9.07
N ARG A 187 -16.19 -4.40 -9.18
CA ARG A 187 -15.08 -4.98 -9.96
C ARG A 187 -15.11 -4.57 -11.42
N ASP A 188 -16.28 -4.60 -12.05
CA ASP A 188 -16.44 -4.18 -13.45
C ASP A 188 -16.30 -2.66 -13.58
N GLY A 189 -16.80 -1.92 -12.60
CA GLY A 189 -16.72 -0.47 -12.51
C GLY A 189 -15.28 0.03 -12.40
N LEU A 190 -14.47 -0.54 -11.51
CA LEU A 190 -13.04 -0.20 -11.36
C LEU A 190 -12.25 -0.43 -12.65
N LYS A 191 -12.51 -1.55 -13.36
CA LYS A 191 -11.88 -1.83 -14.65
C LYS A 191 -12.24 -0.79 -15.70
N LYS A 192 -13.53 -0.39 -15.77
CA LYS A 192 -13.98 0.66 -16.70
C LYS A 192 -13.47 2.04 -16.32
N ALA A 193 -13.31 2.32 -15.03
CA ALA A 193 -12.83 3.59 -14.48
C ALA A 193 -11.31 3.82 -14.71
N GLY A 194 -10.65 2.93 -15.45
CA GLY A 194 -9.22 3.06 -15.78
C GLY A 194 -8.38 2.98 -14.50
N ALA A 195 -8.39 1.80 -13.86
CA ALA A 195 -7.61 1.56 -12.67
C ALA A 195 -6.12 1.87 -12.92
N LYS A 196 -5.48 2.49 -11.93
CA LYS A 196 -4.06 2.85 -11.92
C LYS A 196 -3.43 2.35 -10.64
N LEU A 197 -2.19 1.88 -10.76
CA LEU A 197 -1.38 1.53 -9.61
C LEU A 197 -0.73 2.80 -9.03
N LEU A 198 -0.71 2.89 -7.71
CA LEU A 198 -0.09 3.96 -6.94
C LEU A 198 1.06 3.38 -6.12
N GLU A 199 2.17 4.11 -6.04
CA GLU A 199 3.31 3.81 -5.17
C GLU A 199 3.46 4.88 -4.08
N PRO A 200 3.92 4.50 -2.87
CA PRO A 200 4.19 5.45 -1.82
C PRO A 200 5.45 6.27 -2.15
N VAL A 201 5.29 7.59 -2.12
CA VAL A 201 6.36 8.56 -2.30
C VAL A 201 6.79 9.07 -0.93
N MET A 202 8.09 8.99 -0.69
CA MET A 202 8.72 9.41 0.55
C MET A 202 9.27 10.82 0.37
N LYS A 203 8.99 11.70 1.32
CA LYS A 203 9.73 12.95 1.47
C LYS A 203 11.05 12.65 2.15
N VAL A 204 12.13 12.80 1.41
CA VAL A 204 13.50 12.53 1.83
C VAL A 204 14.24 13.85 2.04
N GLU A 205 14.81 14.00 3.23
CA GLU A 205 15.70 15.10 3.58
C GLU A 205 17.12 14.54 3.73
N VAL A 206 18.05 14.99 2.88
CA VAL A 206 19.45 14.58 2.93
C VAL A 206 20.32 15.74 3.42
N VAL A 207 21.01 15.55 4.54
CA VAL A 207 21.96 16.52 5.10
C VAL A 207 23.36 16.08 4.71
N THR A 208 24.06 16.92 3.95
CA THR A 208 25.40 16.62 3.43
C THR A 208 26.30 17.86 3.41
N PRO A 209 27.62 17.73 3.56
CA PRO A 209 28.57 18.77 3.19
C PRO A 209 28.40 19.21 1.72
N GLU A 210 28.67 20.48 1.42
CA GLU A 210 28.54 21.09 0.08
C GLU A 210 29.37 20.37 -1.00
N GLU A 211 30.52 19.83 -0.61
CA GLU A 211 31.42 19.06 -1.48
C GLU A 211 30.76 17.83 -2.15
N TYR A 212 29.72 17.25 -1.54
CA TYR A 212 29.04 16.04 -2.05
C TYR A 212 27.64 16.30 -2.60
N THR A 213 27.11 17.52 -2.47
CA THR A 213 25.72 17.87 -2.82
C THR A 213 25.40 17.54 -4.27
N GLY A 214 26.30 17.85 -5.22
CA GLY A 214 26.08 17.57 -6.64
C GLY A 214 25.93 16.08 -6.95
N GLY A 215 26.74 15.22 -6.31
CA GLY A 215 26.65 13.77 -6.48
C GLY A 215 25.36 13.19 -5.91
N ILE A 216 24.95 13.68 -4.74
CA ILE A 216 23.71 13.24 -4.06
C ILE A 216 22.47 13.62 -4.87
N ILE A 217 22.41 14.84 -5.41
CA ILE A 217 21.32 15.26 -6.30
C ILE A 217 21.24 14.37 -7.55
N GLY A 218 22.39 14.03 -8.13
CA GLY A 218 22.46 13.11 -9.27
C GLY A 218 21.91 11.72 -8.95
N ASP A 219 22.29 11.14 -7.82
CA ASP A 219 21.80 9.81 -7.41
C ASP A 219 20.30 9.83 -7.10
N LEU A 220 19.81 10.84 -6.36
CA LEU A 220 18.38 11.02 -6.08
C LEU A 220 17.57 11.12 -7.39
N THR A 221 18.05 11.90 -8.36
CA THR A 221 17.40 12.03 -9.67
C THR A 221 17.39 10.70 -10.44
N SER A 222 18.49 9.94 -10.38
CA SER A 222 18.58 8.61 -11.02
C SER A 222 17.57 7.60 -10.43
N ARG A 223 17.20 7.79 -9.16
CA ARG A 223 16.20 6.99 -8.42
C ARG A 223 14.76 7.45 -8.64
N ARG A 224 14.50 8.24 -9.69
CA ARG A 224 13.20 8.91 -9.92
C ARG A 224 12.82 9.90 -8.82
N GLY A 225 13.81 10.42 -8.10
CA GLY A 225 13.61 11.44 -7.10
C GLY A 225 13.38 12.80 -7.75
N MET A 226 12.36 13.52 -7.30
CA MET A 226 12.13 14.92 -7.65
C MET A 226 12.69 15.81 -6.55
N VAL A 227 13.76 16.55 -6.85
CA VAL A 227 14.34 17.51 -5.90
C VAL A 227 13.44 18.74 -5.80
N SER A 228 12.94 19.00 -4.59
CA SER A 228 12.07 20.13 -4.27
C SER A 228 12.88 21.40 -4.01
N GLY A 229 14.03 21.28 -3.34
CA GLY A 229 14.88 22.42 -3.04
C GLY A 229 16.12 22.07 -2.23
N GLN A 230 16.98 23.06 -2.07
CA GLN A 230 18.19 22.99 -1.25
C GLN A 230 18.19 24.13 -0.23
N GLU A 231 18.54 23.81 1.01
CA GLU A 231 18.65 24.79 2.10
C GLU A 231 20.03 24.68 2.75
N THR A 232 20.68 25.82 3.00
CA THR A 232 21.94 25.84 3.72
C THR A 232 21.69 25.88 5.22
N ARG A 233 22.18 24.87 5.95
CA ARG A 233 22.05 24.76 7.40
C ARG A 233 23.44 24.70 8.04
N GLY A 234 23.98 25.88 8.36
CA GLY A 234 25.32 26.01 8.93
C GLY A 234 26.40 25.62 7.93
N ASN A 235 27.15 24.56 8.24
CA ASN A 235 28.20 24.00 7.38
C ASN A 235 27.73 22.83 6.50
N ALA A 236 26.43 22.52 6.50
CA ALA A 236 25.82 21.47 5.69
C ALA A 236 24.74 22.04 4.77
N ILE A 237 24.48 21.33 3.68
CA ILE A 237 23.37 21.54 2.77
C ILE A 237 22.34 20.46 3.01
N VAL A 238 21.09 20.89 3.13
CA VAL A 238 19.91 20.04 3.25
C VAL A 238 19.24 19.98 1.88
N VAL A 239 19.11 18.79 1.32
CA VAL A 239 18.45 18.54 0.04
C VAL A 239 17.10 17.88 0.32
N ASN A 240 16.02 18.56 -0.06
CA ASN A 240 14.66 18.05 0.04
C ASN A 240 14.26 17.41 -1.29
N SER A 241 13.79 16.17 -1.26
CA SER A 241 13.36 15.45 -2.45
C SER A 241 12.18 14.52 -2.18
N PHE A 242 11.41 14.22 -3.21
CA PHE A 242 10.36 13.22 -3.20
C PHE A 242 10.85 12.00 -3.98
N VAL A 243 10.92 10.84 -3.34
CA VAL A 243 11.47 9.62 -3.96
C VAL A 243 10.53 8.44 -3.72
N PRO A 244 10.21 7.62 -4.72
CA PRO A 244 9.44 6.39 -4.51
C PRO A 244 10.16 5.45 -3.54
N LEU A 245 9.42 4.89 -2.57
CA LEU A 245 9.97 4.00 -1.55
C LEU A 245 10.71 2.80 -2.17
N ALA A 246 10.19 2.27 -3.28
CA ALA A 246 10.78 1.15 -4.01
C ALA A 246 12.24 1.39 -4.42
N ASN A 247 12.61 2.65 -4.69
CA ASN A 247 13.95 3.03 -5.14
C ASN A 247 14.88 3.47 -3.98
N MET A 248 14.36 3.52 -2.75
CA MET A 248 15.11 3.90 -1.55
C MET A 248 15.74 2.71 -0.83
N PHE A 249 15.41 1.47 -1.24
CA PHE A 249 16.04 0.28 -0.67
C PHE A 249 17.57 0.30 -0.86
N GLY A 250 18.30 0.13 0.24
CA GLY A 250 19.75 0.18 0.25
C GLY A 250 20.37 1.56 -0.02
N TYR A 251 19.57 2.64 -0.04
CA TYR A 251 20.06 4.00 -0.32
C TYR A 251 21.20 4.42 0.62
N ILE A 252 21.15 4.01 1.89
CA ILE A 252 22.16 4.35 2.88
C ILE A 252 23.58 3.92 2.50
N ASN A 253 23.75 2.75 1.87
CA ASN A 253 25.05 2.22 1.49
C ASN A 253 25.66 3.12 0.40
N THR A 254 24.82 3.49 -0.56
CA THR A 254 25.18 4.41 -1.65
C THR A 254 25.51 5.80 -1.08
N LEU A 255 24.64 6.35 -0.22
CA LEU A 255 24.83 7.66 0.40
C LEU A 255 26.12 7.73 1.23
N ARG A 256 26.40 6.70 2.03
CA ARG A 256 27.62 6.61 2.84
C ARG A 256 28.87 6.55 1.96
N SER A 257 28.83 5.76 0.88
CA SER A 257 29.94 5.66 -0.07
C SER A 257 30.22 7.00 -0.76
N MET A 258 29.17 7.70 -1.22
CA MET A 258 29.32 9.00 -1.90
C MET A 258 29.78 10.13 -0.99
N SER A 259 29.40 10.10 0.28
CA SER A 259 29.67 11.18 1.24
C SER A 259 30.82 10.89 2.21
N SER A 260 31.58 9.79 1.99
CA SER A 260 32.56 9.29 2.98
C SER A 260 31.97 9.13 4.39
N GLY A 261 30.68 8.81 4.48
CA GLY A 261 29.91 8.66 5.71
C GLY A 261 29.57 9.95 6.45
N ARG A 262 29.71 11.12 5.81
CA ARG A 262 29.36 12.42 6.40
C ARG A 262 27.94 12.86 6.13
N ALA A 263 27.23 12.24 5.18
CA ALA A 263 25.83 12.54 4.92
C ALA A 263 24.89 11.67 5.76
N GLN A 264 23.74 12.24 6.09
CA GLN A 264 22.63 11.57 6.75
C GLN A 264 21.36 11.85 5.95
N PHE A 265 20.40 10.94 6.01
CA PHE A 265 19.08 11.18 5.45
C PHE A 265 17.99 10.81 6.44
N THR A 266 16.87 11.48 6.34
CA THR A 266 15.62 11.09 6.97
C THR A 266 14.56 10.94 5.88
N MET A 267 13.61 10.06 6.09
CA MET A 267 12.48 9.89 5.17
C MET A 267 11.19 9.75 5.95
N GLN A 268 10.12 10.33 5.41
CA GLN A 268 8.77 10.22 5.94
C GLN A 268 7.79 10.01 4.79
N PHE A 269 6.73 9.26 5.03
CA PHE A 269 5.65 9.14 4.05
C PHE A 269 5.05 10.52 3.76
N ASP A 270 4.81 10.81 2.49
CA ASP A 270 4.20 12.08 2.06
C ASP A 270 2.86 11.84 1.38
N HIS A 271 2.85 11.13 0.25
CA HIS A 271 1.64 10.82 -0.51
C HIS A 271 1.82 9.57 -1.38
N TYR A 272 0.73 9.15 -2.03
CA TYR A 272 0.73 8.13 -3.07
C TYR A 272 0.74 8.79 -4.46
N GLU A 273 1.60 8.30 -5.36
CA GLU A 273 1.70 8.81 -6.73
C GLU A 273 1.49 7.67 -7.74
N ALA A 274 0.97 8.00 -8.93
CA ALA A 274 0.76 7.02 -9.99
C ALA A 274 2.08 6.43 -10.50
N VAL A 275 2.12 5.10 -10.54
CA VAL A 275 3.27 4.36 -11.05
C VAL A 275 3.36 4.54 -12.57
N PRO A 276 4.55 4.82 -13.13
CA PRO A 276 4.78 4.81 -14.57
C PRO A 276 4.35 3.48 -15.22
N SER A 277 3.80 3.55 -16.43
CA SER A 277 3.18 2.38 -17.09
C SER A 277 4.11 1.16 -17.19
N ASN A 278 5.40 1.37 -17.44
CA ASN A 278 6.40 0.31 -17.54
C ASN A 278 6.58 -0.48 -16.22
N ILE A 279 6.56 0.20 -15.08
CA ILE A 279 6.69 -0.43 -13.76
C ILE A 279 5.35 -1.04 -13.34
N SER A 280 4.24 -0.40 -13.71
CA SER A 280 2.90 -0.94 -13.44
C SER A 280 2.69 -2.31 -14.09
N GLU A 281 3.11 -2.48 -15.34
CA GLU A 281 3.03 -3.77 -16.05
C GLU A 281 3.89 -4.86 -15.39
N GLU A 282 5.10 -4.52 -14.93
CA GLU A 282 5.99 -5.44 -14.23
C GLU A 282 5.40 -5.90 -12.88
N ILE A 283 4.82 -4.97 -12.11
CA ILE A 283 4.16 -5.29 -10.85
C ILE A 283 2.92 -6.16 -11.12
N GLN A 284 2.09 -5.80 -12.10
CA GLN A 284 0.95 -6.62 -12.49
C GLN A 284 1.39 -8.04 -12.86
N ALA A 285 2.45 -8.21 -13.64
CA ALA A 285 2.97 -9.53 -13.99
C ALA A 285 3.47 -10.34 -12.77
N LYS A 286 4.06 -9.67 -11.78
CA LYS A 286 4.57 -10.32 -10.56
C LYS A 286 3.46 -10.78 -9.62
N PHE A 287 2.34 -10.05 -9.57
CA PHE A 287 1.22 -10.32 -8.66
C PHE A 287 0.00 -10.97 -9.34
N ALA A 288 0.01 -11.14 -10.67
CA ALA A 288 -1.05 -11.85 -11.40
C ALA A 288 -1.03 -13.40 -11.22
N GLY A 289 -0.27 -13.92 -10.25
CA GLY A 289 -0.09 -15.35 -9.96
C GLY A 289 -0.87 -15.83 -8.75
#